data_AF-A0A4Y9XMA4-F1
#
_entry.id   AF-A0A4Y9XMA4-F1
#
_cell.length_a   1.000
_cell.length_b   1.000
_cell.length_c   1.000
_cell.angle_alpha   90.00
_cell.angle_beta   90.00
_cell.angle_gamma   90.00
#
_symmetry.space_group_name_H-M   'P 1'
#
loop_
_entity.id
_entity.type
_entity.pdbx_description
1 polymer ?
#
loop_
_entity_poly.entity_id
_entity_poly.type
_entity_poly.pdbx_seq_one_letter_code
_entity_poly.pdbx_strand_id
1 'polypeptide(L)'
;VLSSVPLYRLWNGRAADHFYTTSAAERQAAIAQDGYSDEGIAAWVYPVQVCGGVPLYRAYSPAATDHFYTASHEELLIAVGQDGYVDEGIAAYVLPA
;
A
#
# COMPACT_ATOMS: atom_id res chain seq x y z
N VAL A 1 7.39 9.66 -21.38
CA VAL A 1 7.93 10.08 -20.08
C VAL A 1 7.24 9.23 -19.04
N LEU A 2 7.96 8.38 -18.31
CA LEU A 2 7.36 7.64 -17.19
C LEU A 2 7.22 8.65 -16.05
N SER A 3 6.00 9.09 -15.77
CA SER A 3 5.72 10.04 -14.68
C SER A 3 5.43 9.27 -13.40
N SER A 4 6.06 9.67 -12.31
CA SER A 4 5.67 9.23 -10.98
C SER A 4 4.30 9.80 -10.62
N VAL A 5 3.62 9.11 -9.71
CA VAL A 5 2.34 9.50 -9.11
C VAL A 5 2.50 9.56 -7.59
N PRO A 6 1.69 10.37 -6.88
CA PRO A 6 1.75 10.40 -5.42
C PRO A 6 1.29 9.07 -4.83
N LEU A 7 2.01 8.60 -3.81
CA LEU A 7 1.56 7.60 -2.86
C LEU A 7 1.01 8.33 -1.64
N TYR A 8 -0.31 8.33 -1.49
CA TYR A 8 -0.98 8.90 -0.32
C TYR A 8 -0.79 7.98 0.88
N ARG A 9 -0.65 8.57 2.07
CA ARG A 9 -0.64 7.87 3.36
C ARG A 9 -1.82 8.35 4.18
N LEU A 10 -2.54 7.40 4.76
CA LEU A 10 -3.65 7.66 5.65
C LEU A 10 -3.46 6.89 6.96
N TRP A 11 -4.03 7.42 8.04
CA TRP A 11 -3.94 6.83 9.39
C TRP A 11 -5.33 6.55 9.97
N ASN A 12 -5.53 5.35 10.49
CA ASN A 12 -6.69 5.01 11.30
C ASN A 12 -6.27 4.72 12.75
N GLY A 13 -6.47 5.70 13.63
CA GLY A 13 -6.08 5.57 15.04
C GLY A 13 -6.87 4.56 15.86
N ARG A 14 -8.01 4.04 15.36
CA ARG A 14 -8.77 2.97 16.03
C ARG A 14 -8.22 1.60 15.71
N ALA A 15 -7.91 1.36 14.45
CA ALA A 15 -7.29 0.12 13.97
C ALA A 15 -5.77 0.09 14.23
N ALA A 16 -5.16 1.26 14.46
CA ALA A 16 -3.71 1.45 14.46
C ALA A 16 -3.06 1.06 13.11
N ASP A 17 -3.75 1.34 12.00
CA ASP A 17 -3.33 0.98 10.65
C ASP A 17 -2.90 2.20 9.81
N HIS A 18 -1.89 1.99 8.97
CA HIS A 18 -1.56 2.90 7.89
C HIS A 18 -1.98 2.34 6.53
N PHE A 19 -2.80 3.12 5.84
CA PHE A 19 -3.22 2.80 4.49
C PHE A 19 -2.48 3.63 3.45
N TYR A 20 -1.89 2.97 2.46
CA TYR A 20 -1.18 3.61 1.35
C TYR A 20 -1.83 3.29 0.02
N THR A 21 -2.06 4.32 -0.79
CA THR A 21 -2.67 4.16 -2.11
C THR A 21 -2.23 5.24 -3.09
N THR A 22 -2.16 4.89 -4.38
CA THR A 22 -2.03 5.84 -5.48
C THR A 22 -3.40 6.27 -6.03
N SER A 23 -4.48 5.59 -5.65
CA SER A 23 -5.84 5.84 -6.10
C SER A 23 -6.49 6.96 -5.28
N ALA A 24 -6.79 8.08 -5.95
CA ALA A 24 -7.53 9.17 -5.33
C ALA A 24 -8.93 8.75 -4.86
N ALA A 25 -9.57 7.82 -5.58
CA ALA A 25 -10.89 7.30 -5.21
C ALA A 25 -10.82 6.43 -3.96
N GLU A 26 -9.79 5.58 -3.85
CA GLU A 26 -9.58 4.71 -2.68
C GLU A 26 -9.25 5.55 -1.43
N ARG A 27 -8.39 6.57 -1.58
CA ARG A 27 -8.15 7.59 -0.53
C ARG A 27 -9.45 8.25 -0.08
N GLN A 28 -10.29 8.69 -1.01
CA GLN A 28 -11.56 9.35 -0.67
C GLN A 28 -12.54 8.40 0.04
N ALA A 29 -12.64 7.15 -0.40
CA ALA A 29 -13.48 6.15 0.25
C ALA A 29 -13.01 5.87 1.69
N ALA A 30 -11.71 5.65 1.90
CA ALA A 30 -11.14 5.38 3.21
C ALA A 30 -11.40 6.52 4.21
N ILE A 31 -11.33 7.78 3.75
CA ILE A 31 -11.65 8.96 4.58
C ILE A 31 -13.15 9.03 4.89
N ALA A 32 -13.99 8.83 3.87
CA ALA A 32 -15.43 9.05 3.99
C ALA A 32 -16.16 7.92 4.72
N GLN A 33 -15.64 6.69 4.66
CA GLN A 33 -16.36 5.48 5.06
C GLN A 33 -15.64 4.69 6.15
N ASP A 34 -14.30 4.67 6.13
CA ASP A 34 -13.52 3.73 6.95
C ASP A 34 -12.80 4.40 8.12
N GLY A 35 -12.97 5.72 8.29
CA GLY A 35 -12.48 6.47 9.45
C GLY A 35 -11.00 6.83 9.39
N TYR A 36 -10.39 6.79 8.20
CA TYR A 36 -9.01 7.21 8.01
C TYR A 36 -8.87 8.74 7.96
N SER A 37 -7.77 9.24 8.52
CA SER A 37 -7.33 10.62 8.37
C SER A 37 -6.22 10.68 7.32
N ASP A 38 -6.31 11.63 6.39
CA ASP A 38 -5.27 11.83 5.39
C ASP A 38 -4.03 12.47 5.99
N GLU A 39 -2.87 11.86 5.78
CA GLU A 39 -1.57 12.37 6.20
C GLU A 39 -0.75 12.95 5.03
N GLY A 40 -1.32 12.96 3.83
CA GLY A 40 -0.75 13.56 2.63
C GLY A 40 0.09 12.60 1.79
N ILE A 41 1.03 13.15 1.03
CA ILE A 41 1.88 12.40 0.10
C ILE A 41 3.11 11.89 0.87
N ALA A 42 3.25 10.57 1.00
CA ALA A 42 4.42 9.95 1.62
C ALA A 42 5.60 9.83 0.65
N ALA A 43 5.32 9.55 -0.63
CA ALA A 43 6.33 9.37 -1.65
C ALA A 43 5.77 9.62 -3.06
N TRP A 44 6.67 9.71 -4.04
CA TRP A 44 6.33 9.63 -5.46
C TRP A 44 6.80 8.28 -6.00
N VAL A 45 5.86 7.50 -6.52
CA VAL A 45 6.07 6.10 -6.94
C VAL A 45 5.71 5.93 -8.41
N TYR A 46 6.10 4.82 -9.02
CA TYR A 46 5.75 4.52 -10.40
C TYR A 46 4.49 3.64 -10.46
N PRO A 47 3.44 4.04 -11.20
CA PRO A 47 2.21 3.24 -11.31
C PRO A 47 2.37 2.01 -12.21
N VAL A 48 3.47 1.95 -12.96
CA VAL A 48 3.82 0.85 -13.88
C VAL A 48 5.30 0.52 -13.72
N GLN A 49 5.69 -0.70 -14.11
CA GLN A 49 7.08 -1.13 -14.01
C GLN A 49 8.01 -0.22 -14.84
N VAL A 50 9.13 0.16 -14.24
CA VAL A 50 10.20 0.96 -14.86
C VAL A 50 11.52 0.20 -14.82
N CYS A 51 12.50 0.63 -15.63
CA CYS A 51 13.84 0.03 -15.60
C CYS A 51 14.45 0.14 -14.19
N GLY A 52 14.84 -0.99 -13.61
CA GLY A 52 15.34 -1.08 -12.23
C GLY A 52 14.27 -0.97 -11.14
N GLY A 53 13.00 -0.79 -11.49
CA GLY A 53 11.90 -0.75 -10.52
C GLY A 53 11.49 -2.15 -10.07
N VAL A 54 11.23 -2.29 -8.78
CA VAL A 54 10.68 -3.49 -8.14
C VAL A 54 9.25 -3.24 -7.66
N PRO A 55 8.37 -4.26 -7.63
CA PRO A 55 7.02 -4.11 -7.11
C PRO A 55 7.03 -3.79 -5.61
N LEU A 56 6.13 -2.89 -5.20
CA LEU A 56 5.68 -2.73 -3.83
C LEU A 56 4.36 -3.47 -3.69
N TYR A 57 4.39 -4.60 -3.00
CA TYR A 57 3.22 -5.41 -2.73
C TYR A 57 2.41 -4.81 -1.58
N ARG A 58 1.09 -5.01 -1.63
CA ARG A 58 0.14 -4.69 -0.55
C ARG A 58 -0.63 -5.95 -0.19
N ALA A 59 -0.75 -6.22 1.10
CA ALA A 59 -1.60 -7.27 1.62
C ALA A 59 -2.41 -6.74 2.81
N TYR A 60 -3.59 -7.29 3.04
CA TYR A 60 -4.50 -6.87 4.10
C TYR A 60 -4.84 -8.02 5.04
N SER A 61 -4.81 -7.77 6.35
CA SER A 61 -5.26 -8.71 7.37
C SER A 61 -6.65 -8.31 7.87
N PRO A 62 -7.73 -9.04 7.51
CA PRO A 62 -9.06 -8.78 8.04
C PRO A 62 -9.17 -9.01 9.55
N ALA A 63 -8.32 -9.89 10.10
CA ALA A 63 -8.32 -10.21 11.53
C ALA A 63 -7.73 -9.08 12.37
N ALA A 64 -6.66 -8.43 11.89
CA ALA A 64 -6.01 -7.32 12.56
C ALA A 64 -6.59 -5.95 12.13
N THR A 65 -7.26 -5.87 10.98
CA THR A 65 -7.57 -4.61 10.30
C THR A 65 -6.29 -3.81 10.03
N ASP A 66 -5.32 -4.45 9.37
CA ASP A 66 -3.98 -3.90 9.14
C ASP A 66 -3.49 -4.16 7.71
N HIS A 67 -2.80 -3.18 7.14
CA HIS A 67 -2.16 -3.28 5.83
C HIS A 67 -0.64 -3.48 5.95
N PHE A 68 -0.15 -4.50 5.26
CA PHE A 68 1.26 -4.81 5.12
C PHE A 68 1.78 -4.43 3.73
N TYR A 69 2.98 -3.84 3.67
CA TYR A 69 3.63 -3.44 2.42
C TYR A 69 5.08 -3.90 2.39
N THR A 70 5.50 -4.52 1.30
CA THR A 70 6.86 -5.02 1.14
C THR A 70 7.32 -5.01 -0.32
N ALA A 71 8.62 -4.83 -0.55
CA ALA A 71 9.25 -5.08 -1.85
C ALA A 71 9.80 -6.52 -1.98
N SER A 72 9.75 -7.31 -0.90
CA SER A 72 10.17 -8.71 -0.87
C SER A 72 8.99 -9.62 -1.22
N HIS A 73 9.11 -10.35 -2.32
CA HIS A 73 8.08 -11.34 -2.68
C HIS A 73 8.02 -12.49 -1.67
N GLU A 74 9.15 -12.84 -1.04
CA GLU A 74 9.20 -13.87 0.00
C GLU A 74 8.43 -13.44 1.26
N GLU A 75 8.58 -12.19 1.70
CA GLU A 75 7.81 -11.66 2.83
C GLU A 75 6.30 -11.64 2.54
N LEU A 76 5.89 -11.26 1.32
CA LEU A 76 4.48 -11.36 0.91
C LEU A 76 3.96 -12.80 1.01
N LEU A 77 4.72 -13.77 0.50
CA LEU A 77 4.31 -15.18 0.53
C LEU A 77 4.19 -15.71 1.97
N ILE A 78 5.06 -15.28 2.88
CA ILE A 78 4.96 -15.63 4.31
C ILE A 78 3.70 -15.00 4.92
N ALA A 79 3.48 -13.70 4.71
CA ALA A 79 2.33 -12.98 5.26
C ALA A 79 1.01 -13.63 4.82
N VAL A 80 0.90 -13.98 3.54
CA VAL A 80 -0.30 -14.60 2.96
C VAL A 80 -0.43 -16.07 3.35
N GLY A 81 0.67 -16.82 3.35
CA GLY A 81 0.65 -18.26 3.59
C GLY A 81 0.59 -18.68 5.07
N GLN A 82 1.03 -17.81 5.98
CA GLN A 82 1.25 -18.15 7.39
C GLN A 82 0.55 -17.18 8.35
N ASP A 83 0.49 -15.88 8.02
CA ASP A 83 0.03 -14.84 8.95
C ASP A 83 -1.41 -14.37 8.69
N GLY A 84 -2.10 -14.99 7.72
CA GLY A 84 -3.51 -14.76 7.45
C GLY A 84 -3.82 -13.48 6.67
N TYR A 85 -2.82 -12.89 6.01
CA TYR A 85 -3.03 -11.77 5.10
C TYR A 85 -3.64 -12.24 3.78
N VAL A 86 -4.38 -11.35 3.14
CA VAL A 86 -4.90 -11.49 1.78
C VAL A 86 -4.06 -10.62 0.86
N ASP A 87 -3.51 -11.22 -0.19
CA ASP A 87 -2.77 -10.49 -1.23
C ASP A 87 -3.72 -9.54 -1.98
N GLU A 88 -3.40 -8.25 -1.97
CA GLU A 88 -4.13 -7.22 -2.72
C GLU A 88 -3.37 -6.78 -3.98
N GLY A 89 -2.23 -7.40 -4.26
CA GLY A 89 -1.42 -7.22 -5.46
C GLY A 89 -0.37 -6.11 -5.34
N ILE A 90 0.00 -5.57 -6.50
CA ILE A 90 1.04 -4.54 -6.62
C ILE A 90 0.40 -3.17 -6.42
N ALA A 91 0.75 -2.49 -5.33
CA ALA A 91 0.30 -1.12 -5.06
C ALA A 91 0.99 -0.09 -5.95
N ALA A 92 2.29 -0.28 -6.21
CA ALA A 92 3.10 0.56 -7.09
C ALA A 92 4.44 -0.13 -7.40
N TYR A 93 5.32 0.56 -8.13
CA TYR A 93 6.72 0.20 -8.31
C TYR A 93 7.63 1.26 -7.69
N VAL A 94 8.68 0.80 -7.02
CA VAL A 94 9.67 1.63 -6.33
C VAL A 94 11.08 1.29 -6.82
N LEU A 95 12.02 2.21 -6.66
CA LEU A 95 13.43 1.90 -6.88
C LEU A 95 13.98 1.20 -5.62
N PRO A 96 14.75 0.12 -5.77
CA PRO A 96 15.42 -0.51 -4.64
C PRO A 96 16.41 0.46 -4.00
N ALA A 97 16.61 0.32 -2.69
CA ALA A 97 17.57 1.09 -1.90
C ALA A 97 19.02 0.67 -2.21
#